data_AF-A0A2V8RRJ8-F1
#
_entry.id   AF-A0A2V8RRJ8-F1
#
_cell.length_a   1.000
_cell.length_b   1.000
_cell.length_c   1.000
_cell.angle_alpha   90.00
_cell.angle_beta   90.00
_cell.angle_gamma   90.00
#
_symmetry.space_group_name_H-M   'P 1'
#
loop_
_entity.id
_entity.type
_entity.pdbx_description
1 polymer ?
#
loop_
_entity_poly.entity_id
_entity_poly.type
_entity_poly.pdbx_seq_one_letter_code
_entity_poly.pdbx_strand_id
1 'polypeptide(L)'
;MVTPEVVIVGKCEDCGTDVRDGSQFCYHCGRGIQAEPSQKNKTSTFSSTGPGMKAPEQGTMNGSNSESERKKGIRRRRLPKRTEGPVQVVWRREERPSYGFLLIALGVTIVAIGLTAMAYYLH
;
A
#
# COMPACT_ATOMS: atom_id res chain seq x y z
N MET A 1 8.75 1.03 -25.10
CA MET A 1 8.25 0.05 -24.10
C MET A 1 9.30 0.00 -23.02
N VAL A 2 9.11 0.70 -21.89
CA VAL A 2 10.12 0.75 -20.82
C VAL A 2 9.63 -0.19 -19.71
N THR A 3 10.22 -1.38 -19.62
CA THR A 3 10.06 -2.27 -18.47
C THR A 3 10.91 -1.73 -17.32
N PRO A 4 10.35 -1.51 -16.12
CA PRO A 4 11.15 -1.10 -14.97
C PRO A 4 12.07 -2.27 -14.58
N GLU A 5 13.37 -2.04 -14.64
CA GLU A 5 14.38 -2.99 -14.17
C GLU A 5 14.31 -3.05 -12.64
N VAL A 6 13.80 -4.16 -12.13
CA VAL A 6 13.69 -4.39 -10.68
C VAL A 6 15.03 -4.89 -10.19
N VAL A 7 15.79 -4.04 -9.51
CA VAL A 7 17.05 -4.41 -8.86
C VAL A 7 16.76 -5.08 -7.51
N ILE A 8 17.36 -6.25 -7.30
CA ILE A 8 17.22 -7.09 -6.10
C ILE A 8 18.53 -6.99 -5.32
N VAL A 9 18.48 -6.54 -4.05
CA VAL A 9 19.67 -6.29 -3.21
C VAL A 9 20.14 -7.52 -2.47
N GLY A 10 19.21 -8.39 -2.10
CA GLY A 10 19.54 -9.54 -1.26
C GLY A 10 18.33 -10.35 -0.84
N LYS A 11 18.57 -11.25 0.11
CA LYS A 11 17.55 -12.16 0.66
C LYS A 11 17.26 -11.80 2.12
N CYS A 12 16.00 -11.94 2.52
CA CYS A 12 15.60 -11.79 3.90
C CYS A 12 16.21 -12.93 4.76
N GLU A 13 16.85 -12.58 5.88
CA GLU A 13 17.47 -13.55 6.79
C GLU A 13 16.45 -14.46 7.50
N ASP A 14 15.22 -13.97 7.73
CA ASP A 14 14.19 -14.73 8.43
C ASP A 14 13.44 -15.73 7.53
N CYS A 15 13.23 -15.40 6.26
CA CYS A 15 12.38 -16.21 5.36
C CYS A 15 13.04 -16.61 4.03
N GLY A 16 14.21 -16.07 3.70
CA GLY A 16 14.96 -16.36 2.48
C GLY A 16 14.39 -15.74 1.20
N THR A 17 13.33 -14.93 1.29
CA THR A 17 12.70 -14.30 0.12
C THR A 17 13.56 -13.16 -0.41
N ASP A 18 13.59 -12.99 -1.73
CA ASP A 18 14.28 -11.89 -2.40
C ASP A 18 13.65 -10.53 -2.05
N VAL A 19 14.51 -9.58 -1.73
CA VAL A 19 14.16 -8.26 -1.24
C VAL A 19 14.60 -7.21 -2.26
N ARG A 20 13.67 -6.33 -2.62
CA ARG A 20 13.89 -5.25 -3.58
C ARG A 20 14.67 -4.09 -2.96
N ASP A 21 15.44 -3.40 -3.80
CA ASP A 21 16.08 -2.13 -3.44
C ASP A 21 15.10 -1.13 -2.82
N GLY A 22 15.54 -0.46 -1.75
CA GLY A 22 14.77 0.57 -1.04
C GLY A 22 13.62 0.07 -0.16
N SER A 23 13.44 -1.24 0.00
CA SER A 23 12.41 -1.77 0.92
C SER A 23 12.91 -1.75 2.38
N GLN A 24 12.08 -1.21 3.27
CA GLN A 24 12.35 -1.11 4.73
C GLN A 24 11.87 -2.35 5.49
N PHE A 25 11.05 -3.19 4.86
CA PHE A 25 10.48 -4.41 5.42
C PHE A 25 10.36 -5.49 4.34
N CYS A 26 10.50 -6.75 4.75
CA CYS A 26 10.28 -7.89 3.88
C CYS A 26 8.78 -8.03 3.55
N TYR A 27 8.41 -7.97 2.27
CA TYR A 27 7.04 -8.14 1.81
C TYR A 27 6.45 -9.54 2.09
N HIS A 28 7.28 -10.53 2.43
CA HIS A 28 6.83 -11.90 2.68
C HIS A 28 6.56 -12.19 4.16
N CYS A 29 7.38 -11.68 5.08
CA CYS A 29 7.27 -11.97 6.52
C CYS A 29 6.99 -10.73 7.39
N GLY A 30 7.08 -9.52 6.84
CA GLY A 30 6.83 -8.26 7.55
C GLY A 30 7.97 -7.80 8.48
N ARG A 31 9.11 -8.51 8.50
CA ARG A 31 10.27 -8.11 9.30
C ARG A 31 10.95 -6.88 8.70
N GLY A 32 11.34 -5.94 9.56
CA GLY A 32 12.19 -4.81 9.17
C GLY A 32 13.54 -5.29 8.66
N ILE A 33 13.92 -4.83 7.48
CA ILE A 33 15.23 -5.04 6.86
C ILE A 33 15.91 -3.67 6.95
N GLN A 34 17.02 -3.61 7.69
CA GLN A 34 17.77 -2.37 7.79
C GLN A 34 18.41 -2.10 6.43
N ALA A 35 17.73 -1.31 5.62
CA ALA A 35 18.25 -0.75 4.39
C ALA A 35 19.22 0.37 4.77
N GLU A 36 20.43 0.00 5.16
CA GLU A 36 21.56 0.93 5.12
C GLU A 36 22.67 0.33 4.27
N PRO A 37 23.17 1.06 3.26
CA PRO A 37 24.45 0.72 2.67
C PRO A 37 25.51 1.09 3.70
N SER A 38 25.79 0.15 4.62
CA SER A 38 26.90 0.18 5.57
C SER A 38 27.14 1.54 6.25
N GLN A 39 26.73 1.71 7.51
CA GLN A 39 27.67 1.93 8.63
C GLN A 39 27.05 1.65 10.01
N LYS A 40 27.58 0.62 10.65
CA LYS A 40 27.62 0.34 12.09
C LYS A 40 27.45 1.59 12.99
N ASN A 41 26.34 1.71 13.73
CA ASN A 41 26.38 2.17 15.13
C ASN A 41 25.10 1.83 15.93
N LYS A 42 25.34 1.46 17.19
CA LYS A 42 24.37 0.89 18.14
C LYS A 42 23.41 1.97 18.63
N THR A 43 22.13 1.62 18.80
CA THR A 43 21.35 1.75 20.04
C THR A 43 19.86 1.92 19.71
N SER A 44 19.14 0.82 19.90
CA SER A 44 17.71 0.80 20.18
C SER A 44 17.39 1.71 21.36
N THR A 45 16.59 2.76 21.17
CA THR A 45 15.64 3.31 22.16
C THR A 45 14.74 4.33 21.46
N PHE A 46 13.57 3.88 21.00
CA PHE A 46 12.37 4.72 21.07
C PHE A 46 11.32 3.93 21.83
N SER A 47 11.24 4.27 23.11
CA SER A 47 10.21 3.87 24.06
C SER A 47 8.83 4.25 23.53
N SER A 48 7.99 3.25 23.29
CA SER A 48 6.54 3.42 23.32
C SER A 48 6.05 3.14 24.73
N THR A 49 6.25 4.09 25.65
CA THR A 49 5.53 4.13 26.92
C THR A 49 4.20 4.83 26.68
N GLY A 50 3.14 4.07 26.44
CA GLY A 50 1.76 4.56 26.55
C GLY A 50 1.29 4.48 28.01
N PRO A 51 0.55 5.49 28.53
CA PRO A 51 0.09 5.50 29.92
C PRO A 51 -0.99 4.43 30.18
N GLY A 52 -0.88 3.82 31.36
CA GLY A 52 -1.56 2.60 31.75
C GLY A 52 -3.07 2.70 31.95
N MET A 53 -3.73 1.60 31.61
CA MET A 53 -5.08 1.27 32.07
C MET A 53 -4.94 0.07 33.01
N LYS A 54 -5.27 0.26 34.29
CA LYS A 54 -5.11 -0.74 35.34
C LYS A 54 -6.01 -1.95 35.05
N ALA A 55 -5.42 -3.16 35.03
CA ALA A 55 -6.17 -4.42 35.12
C ALA A 55 -6.39 -4.76 36.60
N PRO A 56 -7.59 -5.21 37.02
CA PRO A 56 -7.81 -5.62 38.40
C PRO A 56 -7.15 -6.97 38.66
N GLU A 57 -6.39 -7.03 39.75
CA GLU A 57 -5.95 -8.27 40.38
C GLU A 57 -7.17 -9.03 40.90
N GLN A 58 -7.26 -10.35 40.63
CA GLN A 58 -7.52 -11.40 41.63
C GLN A 58 -7.90 -12.73 40.97
N GLY A 59 -7.22 -13.79 41.41
CA GLY A 59 -7.60 -15.18 41.10
C GLY A 59 -6.43 -16.16 41.20
N THR A 60 -5.88 -16.38 42.40
CA THR A 60 -4.97 -17.50 42.65
C THR A 60 -5.77 -18.80 42.68
N MET A 61 -5.41 -19.78 41.84
CA MET A 61 -5.57 -21.18 42.20
C MET A 61 -4.29 -21.94 41.79
N ASN A 62 -3.48 -22.22 42.81
CA ASN A 62 -2.44 -23.24 42.75
C ASN A 62 -3.13 -24.61 42.78
N GLY A 63 -2.97 -25.38 41.71
CA GLY A 63 -3.32 -26.79 41.66
C GLY A 63 -2.05 -27.60 41.45
N SER A 64 -1.47 -28.07 42.55
CA SER A 64 -0.48 -29.15 42.54
C SER A 64 -1.15 -30.39 41.97
N ASN A 65 -0.75 -30.87 40.80
CA ASN A 65 -0.85 -32.28 40.50
C ASN A 65 0.24 -32.75 39.55
N SER A 66 0.78 -33.88 39.97
CA SER A 66 1.92 -34.62 39.47
C SER A 66 1.72 -35.16 38.06
N GLU A 67 2.86 -35.40 37.43
CA GLU A 67 3.15 -36.58 36.62
C GLU A 67 2.58 -36.70 35.19
N SER A 68 3.53 -36.96 34.29
CA SER A 68 3.44 -37.86 33.14
C SER A 68 2.83 -37.35 31.83
N GLU A 69 3.72 -37.27 30.84
CA GLU A 69 3.53 -37.81 29.49
C GLU A 69 2.24 -37.48 28.73
N ARG A 70 2.31 -36.48 27.84
CA ARG A 70 1.94 -36.74 26.43
C ARG A 70 2.51 -35.72 25.47
N LYS A 71 3.55 -36.13 24.74
CA LYS A 71 3.90 -35.57 23.43
C LYS A 71 2.64 -35.54 22.55
N LYS A 72 2.14 -34.35 22.23
CA LYS A 72 1.37 -34.12 21.00
C LYS A 72 1.91 -32.87 20.34
N GLY A 73 2.86 -33.10 19.43
CA GLY A 73 3.37 -32.07 18.54
C GLY A 73 2.19 -31.40 17.84
N ILE A 74 2.08 -30.09 18.04
CA ILE A 74 1.17 -29.23 17.29
C ILE A 74 1.65 -29.30 15.83
N ARG A 75 0.99 -30.14 15.01
CA ARG A 75 1.21 -30.12 13.56
C ARG A 75 0.76 -28.75 13.09
N ARG A 76 1.73 -27.86 12.83
CA ARG A 76 1.47 -26.57 12.19
C ARG A 76 0.81 -26.86 10.84
N ARG A 77 -0.52 -26.74 10.77
CA ARG A 77 -1.23 -26.78 9.49
C ARG A 77 -0.75 -25.56 8.71
N ARG A 78 -0.03 -25.77 7.60
CA ARG A 78 0.31 -24.71 6.66
C ARG A 78 -1.00 -24.10 6.18
N LEU A 79 -1.26 -22.83 6.50
CA LEU A 79 -2.33 -22.10 5.86
C LEU A 79 -1.99 -21.97 4.36
N PRO A 80 -2.96 -22.19 3.46
CA PRO A 80 -2.75 -21.99 2.03
C PRO A 80 -2.43 -20.50 1.77
N LYS A 81 -1.35 -20.24 1.04
CA LYS A 81 -1.00 -18.90 0.54
C LYS A 81 -2.14 -18.43 -0.37
N ARG A 82 -2.96 -17.49 0.12
CA ARG A 82 -3.96 -16.79 -0.70
C ARG A 82 -3.21 -15.83 -1.63
N THR A 83 -3.01 -16.28 -2.87
CA THR A 83 -2.54 -15.44 -3.97
C THR A 83 -3.70 -14.57 -4.44
N GLU A 84 -3.91 -13.45 -3.76
CA GLU A 84 -4.76 -12.39 -4.29
C GLU A 84 -3.92 -11.66 -5.34
N GLY A 85 -4.30 -11.81 -6.62
CA GLY A 85 -3.65 -11.10 -7.72
C GLY A 85 -3.77 -9.59 -7.55
N PRO A 86 -2.90 -8.79 -8.18
CA PRO A 86 -2.95 -7.34 -8.07
C PRO A 86 -4.30 -6.82 -8.55
N VAL A 87 -5.00 -6.09 -7.68
CA VAL A 87 -6.26 -5.40 -8.00
C VAL A 87 -5.99 -4.45 -9.17
N GLN A 88 -6.55 -4.77 -10.33
CA GLN A 88 -6.40 -3.93 -11.51
C GLN A 88 -7.23 -2.66 -11.31
N VAL A 89 -6.54 -1.57 -11.01
CA VAL A 89 -7.09 -0.21 -11.04
C VAL A 89 -7.31 0.17 -12.49
N VAL A 90 -8.56 0.02 -12.94
CA VAL A 90 -9.03 0.56 -14.22
C VAL A 90 -9.14 2.06 -14.08
N TRP A 91 -8.16 2.79 -14.61
CA TRP A 91 -8.23 4.23 -14.72
C TRP A 91 -9.39 4.60 -15.66
N ARG A 92 -10.43 5.23 -15.10
CA ARG A 92 -11.53 5.78 -15.89
C ARG A 92 -10.97 6.95 -16.70
N ARG A 93 -10.85 6.76 -18.01
CA ARG A 93 -10.38 7.78 -18.94
C ARG A 93 -11.42 8.89 -18.96
N GLU A 94 -11.06 10.06 -18.44
CA GLU A 94 -11.86 11.28 -18.50
C GLU A 94 -12.38 11.45 -19.93
N GLU A 95 -13.71 11.49 -20.06
CA GLU A 95 -14.39 11.57 -21.34
C GLU A 95 -13.98 12.89 -22.00
N ARG A 96 -13.12 12.79 -23.01
CA ARG A 96 -12.68 13.97 -23.77
C ARG A 96 -13.93 14.61 -24.36
N PRO A 97 -14.22 15.89 -24.09
CA PRO A 97 -15.41 16.54 -24.59
C PRO A 97 -15.44 16.35 -26.11
N SER A 98 -16.56 15.84 -26.61
CA SER A 98 -16.74 15.57 -28.03
C SER A 98 -16.43 16.84 -28.81
N TYR A 99 -15.38 16.78 -29.64
CA TYR A 99 -14.87 17.96 -30.35
C TYR A 99 -15.97 18.59 -31.23
N GLY A 100 -16.96 17.79 -31.65
CA GLY A 100 -18.15 18.27 -32.35
C GLY A 100 -18.99 19.28 -31.56
N PHE A 101 -19.20 19.06 -30.25
CA PHE A 101 -19.96 20.01 -29.42
C PHE A 101 -19.23 21.36 -29.31
N LEU A 102 -17.91 21.33 -29.17
CA LEU A 102 -17.08 22.54 -29.12
C LEU A 102 -17.13 23.32 -30.44
N LEU A 103 -17.05 22.63 -31.58
CA LEU A 103 -17.12 23.27 -32.90
C LEU A 103 -18.49 23.90 -33.18
N ILE A 104 -19.58 23.23 -32.81
CA ILE A 104 -20.94 23.77 -32.97
C ILE A 104 -21.12 25.03 -32.11
N ALA A 105 -20.72 24.96 -30.84
CA ALA A 105 -20.81 26.10 -29.92
C ALA A 105 -20.00 27.31 -30.42
N LEU A 106 -18.77 27.09 -30.91
CA LEU A 106 -17.93 28.14 -31.49
C LEU A 106 -18.58 28.77 -32.73
N GLY A 107 -19.12 27.94 -33.63
CA GLY A 107 -19.80 28.41 -34.84
C GLY A 107 -21.00 29.32 -34.54
N VAL A 108 -21.87 28.90 -33.62
CA VAL A 108 -23.04 29.69 -33.20
C VAL A 108 -22.62 31.03 -32.60
N THR A 109 -21.56 31.03 -31.78
CA THR A 109 -21.03 32.24 -31.14
C THR A 109 -20.52 33.24 -32.19
N ILE A 110 -19.77 32.79 -33.19
CA ILE A 110 -19.24 33.65 -34.26
C ILE A 110 -20.38 34.26 -35.08
N VAL A 111 -21.40 33.46 -35.43
CA VAL A 111 -22.56 33.95 -36.20
C VAL A 111 -23.33 35.02 -35.42
N ALA A 112 -23.57 34.80 -34.12
CA ALA A 112 -24.26 35.76 -33.27
C ALA A 112 -23.51 37.10 -33.18
N ILE A 113 -22.18 37.06 -33.00
CA ILE A 113 -21.33 38.26 -32.98
C ILE A 113 -21.39 38.97 -34.33
N GLY A 114 -21.30 38.24 -35.44
CA GLY A 114 -21.36 38.80 -36.78
C GLY A 114 -22.68 39.52 -37.07
N LEU A 115 -23.81 38.91 -36.71
CA LEU A 115 -25.14 39.53 -36.84
C LEU A 115 -25.28 40.78 -35.97
N THR A 116 -24.79 40.72 -34.74
CA THR A 116 -24.83 41.86 -33.81
C THR A 116 -23.98 43.03 -34.33
N ALA A 117 -22.76 42.75 -34.81
CA ALA A 117 -21.91 43.76 -35.41
C ALA A 117 -22.53 44.35 -36.69
N MET A 118 -23.10 43.50 -37.56
CA MET A 118 -23.76 43.96 -38.77
C MET A 118 -24.97 44.86 -38.46
N ALA A 119 -25.78 44.52 -37.46
CA ALA A 119 -26.89 45.37 -37.01
C ALA A 119 -26.40 46.71 -36.47
N TYR A 120 -25.29 46.72 -35.71
CA TYR A 120 -24.68 47.95 -35.21
C TYR A 120 -24.12 48.83 -36.34
N TYR A 121 -23.56 48.22 -37.38
CA TYR A 121 -23.01 48.96 -38.53
C TYR A 121 -24.08 49.57 -39.44
N LEU A 122 -25.29 49.02 -39.44
CA LEU A 122 -26.42 49.50 -40.25
C LEU A 122 -27.24 50.60 -39.54
N HIS A 123 -26.90 50.95 -38.30
CA HIS A 123 -27.60 51.91 -37.46
C HIS A 123 -26.76 53.17 -37.21
#